data_AF-A0A101GMA5-F1
#
_entry.id   AF-A0A101GMA5-F1
#
_cell.length_a   1.000
_cell.length_b   1.000
_cell.length_c   1.000
_cell.angle_alpha   90.00
_cell.angle_beta   90.00
_cell.angle_gamma   90.00
#
_symmetry.space_group_name_H-M   'P 1'
#
loop_
_entity.id
_entity.type
_entity.pdbx_description
1 polymer ?
#
loop_
_entity_poly.entity_id
_entity_poly.type
_entity_poly.pdbx_seq_one_letter_code
_entity_poly.pdbx_strand_id
1 'polypeptide(L)'
;MIPGGSFSVEELQRLSGLEDRDEFIDALKRQVRTAPLLNALEAIRGKSALHEIEVALTRVQLDQMERISKRYPFSILPVVVYLEEKKYEVANLRALARGKEAGLPGERLQGYLVM
;
A
#
# COMPACT_ATOMS: atom_id res chain seq x y z
N MET A 1 7.17 -18.36 0.43
CA MET A 1 5.80 -17.77 0.40
C MET A 1 5.63 -16.84 1.58
N ILE A 2 4.90 -15.73 1.41
CA ILE A 2 4.56 -14.84 2.54
C ILE A 2 3.41 -15.49 3.31
N PRO A 3 3.54 -15.77 4.63
CA PRO A 3 2.45 -16.31 5.42
C PRO A 3 1.18 -15.45 5.31
N GLY A 4 0.04 -16.07 5.02
CA GLY A 4 -1.23 -15.37 4.80
C GLY A 4 -1.42 -14.79 3.39
N GLY A 5 -0.46 -14.96 2.48
CA GLY A 5 -0.61 -14.60 1.06
C GLY A 5 -1.51 -15.58 0.30
N SER A 6 -2.23 -15.07 -0.70
CA SER A 6 -3.15 -15.86 -1.54
C SER A 6 -2.53 -16.38 -2.85
N PHE A 7 -1.39 -15.83 -3.28
CA PHE A 7 -0.75 -16.20 -4.53
C PHE A 7 0.13 -17.44 -4.37
N SER A 8 0.00 -18.39 -5.30
CA SER A 8 0.90 -19.53 -5.42
C SER A 8 2.28 -19.11 -5.94
N VAL A 9 3.29 -19.97 -5.76
CA VAL A 9 4.64 -19.70 -6.29
C VAL A 9 4.62 -19.64 -7.81
N GLU A 10 3.85 -20.52 -8.45
CA GLU A 10 3.69 -20.59 -9.91
C GLU A 10 2.98 -19.33 -10.45
N GLU A 11 1.99 -18.81 -9.71
CA GLU A 11 1.34 -17.54 -10.04
C GLU A 11 2.33 -16.37 -10.00
N LEU A 12 3.14 -16.28 -8.95
CA LEU A 12 4.15 -15.23 -8.82
C LEU A 12 5.22 -15.35 -9.91
N GLN A 13 5.66 -16.57 -10.25
CA GLN A 13 6.60 -16.80 -11.34
C GLN A 13 6.03 -16.36 -12.69
N ARG A 14 4.78 -16.71 -12.98
CA ARG A 14 4.09 -16.24 -14.20
C ARG A 14 3.99 -14.72 -14.24
N LEU A 15 3.57 -14.09 -13.14
CA LEU A 15 3.46 -12.63 -13.06
C LEU A 15 4.84 -11.95 -13.22
N SER A 16 5.91 -12.55 -12.70
CA SER A 16 7.27 -12.02 -12.84
C SER A 16 7.84 -12.08 -14.25
N GLY A 17 7.29 -12.96 -15.11
CA GLY A 17 7.71 -13.08 -16.50
C GLY A 17 7.05 -12.06 -17.45
N LEU A 18 6.14 -11.22 -16.94
CA LEU A 18 5.49 -10.18 -17.73
C LEU A 18 6.43 -8.96 -17.82
N GLU A 19 6.80 -8.57 -19.04
CA GLU A 19 7.68 -7.42 -19.28
C GLU A 19 6.89 -6.10 -19.33
N ASP A 20 5.64 -6.15 -19.77
CA ASP A 20 4.76 -5.00 -19.84
C ASP A 20 4.03 -4.77 -18.50
N ARG A 21 4.19 -3.56 -17.95
CA ARG A 21 3.58 -3.18 -16.66
C ARG A 21 2.06 -3.16 -16.74
N ASP A 22 1.50 -2.77 -17.88
CA ASP A 22 0.06 -2.66 -18.02
C ASP A 22 -0.60 -4.04 -18.09
N GLU A 23 0.04 -4.99 -18.77
CA GLU A 23 -0.30 -6.41 -18.78
C GLU A 23 -0.19 -7.03 -17.38
N PHE A 24 0.87 -6.71 -16.64
CA PHE A 24 1.03 -7.14 -15.25
C PHE A 24 -0.11 -6.65 -14.35
N ILE A 25 -0.51 -5.38 -14.47
CA ILE A 25 -1.62 -4.81 -13.70
C ILE A 25 -2.95 -5.48 -14.06
N ASP A 26 -3.20 -5.75 -15.34
CA ASP A 26 -4.43 -6.46 -15.75
C ASP A 26 -4.47 -7.91 -15.29
N ALA A 27 -3.32 -8.60 -15.28
CA ALA A 27 -3.21 -9.94 -14.72
C ALA A 27 -3.52 -9.96 -13.20
N LEU A 28 -2.98 -8.99 -12.44
CA LEU A 28 -3.26 -8.84 -11.01
C LEU A 28 -4.72 -8.51 -10.71
N LYS A 29 -5.33 -7.60 -11.48
CA LYS A 29 -6.74 -7.20 -11.29
C LYS A 29 -7.71 -8.38 -11.33
N ARG A 30 -7.43 -9.40 -12.15
CA ARG A 30 -8.26 -10.62 -12.24
C ARG A 30 -8.33 -11.39 -10.92
N GLN A 31 -7.35 -11.22 -10.03
CA GLN A 31 -7.29 -11.89 -8.74
C GLN A 31 -7.82 -11.03 -7.58
N VAL A 32 -8.05 -9.73 -7.79
CA VAL A 32 -8.49 -8.79 -6.76
C VAL A 32 -10.01 -8.61 -6.80
N ARG A 33 -10.65 -8.71 -5.62
CA ARG A 33 -12.11 -8.57 -5.49
C ARG A 33 -12.56 -7.28 -4.79
N THR A 34 -11.65 -6.51 -4.20
CA THR A 34 -11.97 -5.31 -3.44
C THR A 34 -11.84 -4.06 -4.31
N ALA A 35 -12.91 -3.28 -4.41
CA ALA A 35 -12.91 -2.04 -5.21
C ALA A 35 -11.78 -1.05 -4.84
N PRO A 36 -11.43 -0.84 -3.55
CA PRO A 36 -10.32 0.03 -3.18
C PRO A 36 -8.96 -0.42 -3.75
N LEU A 37 -8.69 -1.73 -3.76
CA LEU A 37 -7.45 -2.26 -4.32
C LEU A 37 -7.46 -2.20 -5.85
N LEU A 38 -8.60 -2.47 -6.51
CA LEU A 38 -8.72 -2.27 -7.97
C LEU A 38 -8.44 -0.82 -8.38
N ASN A 39 -8.98 0.15 -7.64
CA ASN A 39 -8.73 1.57 -7.90
C ASN A 39 -7.25 1.93 -7.71
N ALA A 40 -6.60 1.38 -6.68
CA ALA A 40 -5.18 1.60 -6.47
C ALA A 40 -4.32 0.97 -7.57
N LEU A 41 -4.70 -0.22 -8.06
CA LEU A 41 -4.04 -0.88 -9.20
C LEU A 41 -4.16 -0.06 -10.50
N GLU A 42 -5.28 0.62 -10.73
CA GLU A 42 -5.38 1.57 -11.85
C GLU A 42 -4.53 2.82 -11.62
N ALA A 43 -4.53 3.38 -10.41
CA ALA A 43 -3.77 4.58 -10.09
C ALA A 43 -2.25 4.41 -10.25
N ILE A 44 -1.73 3.19 -10.06
CA ILE A 44 -0.29 2.90 -10.21
C ILE A 44 0.16 2.76 -11.66
N ARG A 45 -0.75 2.65 -12.65
CA ARG A 45 -0.38 2.77 -14.08
C ARG A 45 0.27 4.12 -14.38
N GLY A 46 -0.15 5.18 -13.71
CA GLY A 46 0.44 6.52 -13.86
C GLY A 46 1.76 6.73 -13.12
N LYS A 47 2.18 5.78 -12.28
CA LYS A 47 3.29 5.96 -11.32
C LYS A 47 4.54 5.24 -11.77
N SER A 48 5.66 5.96 -11.84
CA SER A 48 6.96 5.41 -12.21
C SER A 48 7.82 5.05 -11.01
N ALA A 49 7.58 5.67 -9.86
CA ALA A 49 8.41 5.47 -8.68
C ALA A 49 7.82 4.42 -7.74
N LEU A 50 8.63 3.41 -7.37
CA LEU A 50 8.20 2.28 -6.54
C LEU A 50 7.60 2.71 -5.19
N HIS A 51 8.20 3.70 -4.53
CA HIS A 51 7.70 4.20 -3.25
C HIS A 51 6.26 4.75 -3.34
N GLU A 52 5.87 5.36 -4.47
CA GLU A 52 4.50 5.87 -4.65
C GLU A 52 3.48 4.74 -4.81
N ILE A 53 3.92 3.58 -5.32
CA ILE A 53 3.13 2.35 -5.42
C ILE A 53 2.95 1.76 -4.02
N GLU A 54 4.04 1.65 -3.25
CA GLU A 54 4.01 1.17 -1.87
C GLU A 54 3.08 2.02 -1.01
N VAL A 55 3.21 3.34 -1.04
CA VAL A 55 2.34 4.27 -0.31
C VAL A 55 0.88 4.10 -0.72
N ALA A 56 0.58 3.93 -2.02
CA ALA A 56 -0.80 3.72 -2.47
C ALA A 56 -1.40 2.40 -1.94
N LEU A 57 -0.63 1.32 -1.96
CA LEU A 57 -1.07 0.02 -1.46
C LEU A 57 -1.24 0.04 0.06
N THR A 58 -0.33 0.68 0.80
CA THR A 58 -0.45 0.86 2.25
C THR A 58 -1.70 1.67 2.61
N ARG A 59 -2.03 2.74 1.86
CA ARG A 59 -3.26 3.50 2.09
C ARG A 59 -4.51 2.65 1.94
N VAL A 60 -4.56 1.80 0.91
CA VAL A 60 -5.68 0.86 0.75
C VAL A 60 -5.76 -0.10 1.93
N GLN A 61 -4.63 -0.63 2.39
CA GLN A 61 -4.59 -1.51 3.56
C GLN A 61 -5.14 -0.80 4.81
N LEU A 62 -4.67 0.41 5.11
CA LEU A 62 -5.12 1.18 6.27
C LEU A 62 -6.62 1.51 6.19
N ASP A 63 -7.13 1.92 5.04
CA ASP A 63 -8.58 2.14 4.84
C ASP A 63 -9.40 0.86 5.08
N GLN A 64 -8.94 -0.29 4.60
CA GLN A 64 -9.62 -1.56 4.88
C GLN A 64 -9.58 -1.93 6.36
N MET A 65 -8.45 -1.69 7.02
CA MET A 65 -8.28 -1.88 8.46
C MET A 65 -9.24 -0.98 9.25
N GLU A 66 -9.32 0.30 8.91
CA GLU A 66 -10.22 1.24 9.56
C GLU A 66 -11.70 0.81 9.40
N ARG A 67 -12.09 0.42 8.17
CA ARG A 67 -13.44 -0.08 7.88
C ARG A 67 -13.81 -1.32 8.69
N ILE A 68 -12.92 -2.30 8.80
CA ILE A 68 -13.21 -3.52 9.57
C ILE A 68 -13.23 -3.24 11.08
N SER A 69 -12.40 -2.33 11.57
CA SER A 69 -12.43 -1.87 12.96
C SER A 69 -13.76 -1.22 13.32
N LYS A 70 -14.26 -0.32 12.47
CA LYS A 70 -15.59 0.31 12.61
C LYS A 70 -16.72 -0.71 12.56
N ARG A 71 -16.55 -1.81 11.81
CA ARG A 71 -17.54 -2.90 11.73
C ARG A 71 -17.62 -3.74 13.01
N TYR A 72 -16.50 -3.92 13.71
CA TYR A 72 -16.41 -4.75 14.92
C TYR A 72 -15.79 -3.96 16.09
N PRO A 73 -16.48 -2.91 16.59
CA PRO A 73 -15.89 -1.95 17.53
C PRO A 73 -15.60 -2.51 18.92
N PHE A 74 -16.22 -3.63 19.32
CA PHE A 74 -15.98 -4.29 20.60
C PHE A 74 -15.00 -5.47 20.52
N SER A 75 -14.31 -5.63 19.39
CA SER A 75 -13.27 -6.64 19.19
C SER A 75 -11.88 -6.08 19.52
N ILE A 76 -10.83 -6.86 19.29
CA ILE A 76 -9.44 -6.38 19.37
C ILE A 76 -9.05 -5.43 18.22
N LEU A 77 -9.84 -5.40 17.14
CA LEU A 77 -9.49 -4.68 15.91
C LEU A 77 -9.22 -3.18 16.11
N PRO A 78 -10.00 -2.41 16.89
CA PRO A 78 -9.69 -1.00 17.12
C PRO A 78 -8.31 -0.75 17.70
N VAL A 79 -7.86 -1.60 18.63
CA VAL A 79 -6.52 -1.49 19.23
C VAL A 79 -5.45 -1.81 18.18
N VAL A 80 -5.63 -2.87 17.39
CA VAL A 80 -4.67 -3.26 16.34
C VAL A 80 -4.55 -2.19 15.26
N VAL A 81 -5.69 -1.63 14.81
CA VAL A 81 -5.69 -0.58 13.79
C VAL A 81 -5.04 0.69 14.30
N TYR A 82 -5.34 1.10 15.54
CA TYR A 82 -4.66 2.24 16.17
C TYR A 82 -3.14 2.06 16.20
N LEU A 83 -2.64 0.87 16.56
CA LEU A 83 -1.20 0.61 16.60
C LEU A 83 -0.56 0.68 15.21
N GLU A 84 -1.23 0.15 14.18
CA GLU A 84 -0.71 0.21 12.81
C GLU A 84 -0.72 1.63 12.25
N GLU A 85 -1.79 2.40 12.47
CA GLU A 85 -1.83 3.83 12.11
C GLU A 85 -0.75 4.62 12.83
N LYS A 86 -0.55 4.38 14.14
CA LYS A 86 0.47 5.08 14.93
C LYS A 86 1.89 4.78 14.44
N LYS A 87 2.14 3.55 13.97
CA LYS A 87 3.41 3.18 13.34
C LYS A 87 3.67 4.02 12.09
N TYR A 88 2.68 4.22 11.22
CA TYR A 88 2.83 5.05 10.02
C TYR A 88 2.91 6.54 10.34
N GLU A 89 2.21 7.03 11.38
CA GLU A 89 2.37 8.40 11.87
C GLU A 89 3.84 8.69 12.27
N VAL A 90 4.44 7.79 13.06
CA VAL A 90 5.86 7.91 13.46
C VAL A 90 6.79 7.79 12.25
N ALA A 91 6.49 6.90 11.30
CA ALA A 91 7.27 6.76 10.08
C ALA A 91 7.25 8.04 9.23
N ASN A 92 6.08 8.67 9.06
CA ASN A 92 5.90 9.93 8.34
C ASN A 92 6.67 11.07 9.01
N LEU A 93 6.58 11.20 10.34
CA LEU A 93 7.35 12.21 11.08
C LEU A 93 8.86 12.03 10.90
N ARG A 94 9.34 10.78 10.93
CA ARG A 94 10.76 10.46 10.68
C ARG A 94 11.16 10.78 9.24
N ALA A 95 10.30 10.47 8.26
CA ALA A 95 10.54 10.78 6.85
C ALA A 95 10.64 12.29 6.63
N LEU A 96 9.75 13.08 7.24
CA LEU A 96 9.80 14.54 7.21
C LEU A 96 11.08 15.09 7.84
N ALA A 97 11.45 14.61 9.03
CA ALA A 97 12.64 15.06 9.74
C ALA A 97 13.92 14.81 8.92
N ARG A 98 14.13 13.56 8.48
CA ARG A 98 15.30 13.18 7.66
C ARG A 98 15.30 13.86 6.31
N GLY A 99 14.12 14.00 5.71
CA GLY A 99 13.95 14.65 4.43
C GLY A 99 14.34 16.12 4.46
N LYS A 100 13.91 16.83 5.51
CA LYS A 100 14.27 18.22 5.74
C LYS A 100 15.76 18.38 6.05
N GLU A 101 16.34 17.48 6.84
CA GLU A 101 17.79 17.43 7.10
C GLU A 101 18.60 17.23 5.81
N ALA A 102 18.13 16.37 4.91
CA ALA A 102 18.75 16.11 3.61
C ALA A 102 18.48 17.20 2.54
N GLY A 103 17.74 18.27 2.88
CA GLY A 103 17.43 19.35 1.94
C GLY A 103 16.47 18.96 0.82
N LEU A 104 15.65 17.92 1.00
CA LEU A 104 14.66 17.51 0.00
C LEU A 104 13.52 18.54 -0.11
N PRO A 105 13.07 18.87 -1.34
CA PRO A 105 11.93 19.77 -1.53
C PRO A 105 10.64 19.13 -1.01
N GLY A 106 9.71 19.96 -0.53
CA GLY A 106 8.49 19.52 0.13
C GLY A 106 7.61 18.64 -0.77
N GLU A 107 7.56 18.93 -2.06
CA GLU A 107 6.80 18.17 -3.06
C GLU A 107 7.32 16.73 -3.17
N ARG A 108 8.65 16.54 -3.11
CA ARG A 108 9.24 15.19 -3.09
C ARG A 108 8.95 14.47 -1.79
N LEU A 109 8.96 15.18 -0.66
CA LEU A 109 8.68 14.56 0.64
C LEU A 109 7.24 14.04 0.75
N GLN A 110 6.27 14.75 0.17
CA GLN A 110 4.87 14.32 0.16
C GLN A 110 4.68 12.93 -0.47
N GLY A 111 5.48 12.57 -1.48
CA GLY A 111 5.43 11.25 -2.13
C GLY A 111 5.74 10.08 -1.20
N TYR A 112 6.48 10.32 -0.11
CA TYR A 112 6.88 9.30 0.86
C TYR A 112 5.92 9.16 2.04
N LEU A 113 4.92 10.03 2.17
CA LEU A 113 4.03 10.06 3.32
C LEU A 113 2.82 9.14 3.11
N VAL A 114 2.63 8.23 4.06
CA VAL A 114 1.42 7.42 4.19
C VAL A 114 0.41 8.24 4.98
N MET A 115 -0.28 9.16 4.30
CA MET A 115 -1.41 9.92 4.84
C MET A 115 -2.71 9.14 4.72
#